data_AF-A0A4Q6E6E5-F1
#
_entry.id   AF-A0A4Q6E6E5-F1
#
_cell.length_a   1.000
_cell.length_b   1.000
_cell.length_c   1.000
_cell.angle_alpha   90.00
_cell.angle_beta   90.00
_cell.angle_gamma   90.00
#
_symmetry.space_group_name_H-M   'P 1'
#
loop_
_entity.id
_entity.type
_entity.pdbx_description
1 polymer ?
#
loop_
_entity_poly.entity_id
_entity_poly.type
_entity_poly.pdbx_seq_one_letter_code
_entity_poly.pdbx_strand_id
1 'polypeptide(L)'
;MKKAVLSGSLIAVFCLMLYSMQPALAQCAQCAATVESNAKSGSKTADGLNNGIMYLLAMPYLAVAIVGIIWYKKYRRKNVDINLRDEKLHLN
;
A
#
# COMPACT_ATOMS: atom_id res chain seq x y z
N MET A 1 -17.39 -20.83 9.26
CA MET A 1 -16.49 -21.36 8.22
C MET A 1 -15.85 -20.27 7.36
N LYS A 2 -16.60 -19.44 6.61
CA LYS A 2 -16.03 -18.38 5.76
C LYS A 2 -15.12 -17.37 6.50
N LYS A 3 -15.47 -16.99 7.73
CA LYS A 3 -14.64 -16.09 8.56
C LYS A 3 -13.31 -16.71 9.00
N ALA A 4 -13.31 -18.00 9.32
CA ALA A 4 -12.10 -18.75 9.70
C ALA A 4 -11.16 -19.00 8.51
N VAL A 5 -11.75 -19.22 7.33
CA VAL A 5 -11.00 -19.35 6.06
C VAL A 5 -10.43 -17.99 5.63
N LEU A 6 -11.19 -16.90 5.79
CA LEU A 6 -10.72 -15.54 5.49
C LEU A 6 -9.62 -15.10 6.44
N SER A 7 -9.76 -15.37 7.74
CA SER A 7 -8.71 -15.07 8.73
C SER A 7 -7.45 -15.93 8.50
N GLY A 8 -7.60 -17.21 8.16
CA GLY A 8 -6.48 -18.08 7.81
C GLY A 8 -5.75 -17.62 6.54
N SER A 9 -6.50 -17.18 5.53
CA SER A 9 -5.94 -16.64 4.29
C SER A 9 -5.18 -15.33 4.52
N LEU A 10 -5.69 -14.43 5.36
CA LEU A 10 -4.99 -13.19 5.74
C LEU A 10 -3.67 -13.48 6.47
N ILE A 11 -3.66 -14.43 7.40
CA ILE A 11 -2.44 -14.83 8.13
C ILE A 11 -1.42 -15.46 7.17
N ALA A 12 -1.87 -16.32 6.25
CA ALA A 12 -1.00 -16.93 5.25
C ALA A 12 -0.35 -15.90 4.31
N VAL A 13 -1.13 -14.92 3.84
CA VAL A 13 -0.63 -13.81 3.00
C VAL A 13 0.39 -12.96 3.78
N PHE A 14 0.12 -12.66 5.05
CA PHE A 14 1.05 -11.91 5.89
C PHE A 14 2.38 -12.66 6.09
N CYS A 15 2.34 -13.96 6.38
CA CYS A 15 3.55 -14.77 6.51
C CYS A 15 4.35 -14.87 5.19
N LEU A 16 3.65 -14.95 4.05
CA LEU A 16 4.29 -14.97 2.73
C LEU A 16 5.01 -13.65 2.41
N MET A 17 4.43 -12.51 2.80
CA MET A 17 5.08 -11.21 2.67
C MET A 17 6.36 -11.11 3.51
N LEU A 18 6.35 -11.62 4.74
CA LEU A 18 7.54 -11.64 5.59
C LEU A 18 8.66 -12.52 5.02
N TYR A 19 8.30 -13.65 4.39
CA TYR A 19 9.25 -14.55 3.73
C TYR A 19 9.90 -13.94 2.48
N SER A 20 9.22 -12.99 1.82
CA SER A 20 9.70 -12.36 0.58
C SER A 20 10.82 -11.34 0.76
N MET A 21 11.29 -11.11 1.99
CA MET A 21 12.41 -10.21 2.30
C MET A 21 13.76 -10.84 1.91
N GLN A 22 14.03 -10.94 0.61
CA GLN A 22 15.35 -11.28 0.07
C GLN A 22 16.20 -10.02 -0.11
N PRO A 23 17.56 -10.11 -0.02
CA PRO A 23 18.42 -9.00 -0.37
C PRO A 23 18.13 -8.58 -1.82
N ALA A 24 17.77 -7.30 -2.00
CA ALA A 24 17.36 -6.76 -3.29
C ALA A 24 18.56 -6.71 -4.25
N LEU A 25 18.74 -7.77 -5.04
CA LEU A 25 19.55 -7.69 -6.25
C LEU A 25 18.74 -6.83 -7.24
N ALA A 26 19.36 -5.80 -7.81
CA ALA A 26 18.67 -4.77 -8.59
C ALA A 26 17.72 -5.39 -9.61
N GLN A 27 16.41 -5.22 -9.42
CA GLN A 27 15.37 -5.92 -10.21
C GLN A 27 15.11 -5.29 -11.60
N CYS A 28 15.89 -4.27 -11.99
CA CYS A 28 15.71 -3.57 -13.26
C CYS A 28 17.06 -3.39 -13.95
N ALA A 29 17.18 -3.80 -15.22
CA ALA A 29 18.40 -3.68 -16.04
C ALA A 29 18.95 -2.24 -16.11
N GLN A 30 18.06 -1.24 -16.05
CA GLN A 30 18.42 0.18 -16.03
C GLN A 30 19.19 0.59 -14.75
N CYS A 31 18.79 0.06 -13.60
CA CYS A 31 19.43 0.35 -12.31
C CYS A 31 20.81 -0.30 -12.24
N ALA A 32 20.95 -1.53 -12.76
CA ALA A 32 22.23 -2.24 -12.84
C ALA A 32 23.24 -1.52 -13.74
N ALA A 33 22.83 -1.10 -14.95
CA ALA A 33 23.70 -0.37 -15.87
C ALA A 33 24.17 0.98 -15.31
N THR A 34 23.30 1.66 -14.56
CA THR A 34 23.64 2.93 -13.88
C THR A 34 24.64 2.69 -12.75
N VAL A 35 24.44 1.66 -11.92
CA VAL A 35 25.38 1.30 -10.85
C VAL A 35 26.74 0.92 -11.40
N GLU A 36 26.80 0.10 -12.45
CA GLU A 36 28.05 -0.33 -13.07
C GLU A 36 28.83 0.85 -13.67
N SER A 37 28.13 1.79 -14.32
CA SER A 37 28.74 3.00 -14.88
C SER A 37 29.28 3.93 -13.80
N ASN A 38 28.56 4.11 -12.69
CA ASN A 38 28.99 4.92 -11.55
C ASN A 38 30.16 4.27 -10.78
N ALA A 39 30.16 2.94 -10.65
CA ALA A 39 31.25 2.20 -10.04
C ALA A 39 32.55 2.32 -10.85
N LYS A 40 32.46 2.22 -12.19
CA LYS A 40 33.62 2.40 -13.09
C LYS A 40 34.17 3.82 -13.09
N SER A 41 33.33 4.84 -12.85
CA SER A 41 33.76 6.23 -12.74
C SER A 41 34.28 6.61 -11.35
N GLY A 42 34.36 5.67 -10.39
CA GLY A 42 34.76 5.92 -9.01
C GLY A 42 33.74 6.72 -8.19
N SER A 43 32.51 6.87 -8.70
CA SER A 43 31.45 7.64 -8.05
C SER A 43 30.70 6.81 -7.02
N LYS A 44 30.56 7.33 -5.80
CA LYS A 44 29.79 6.70 -4.72
C LYS A 44 28.27 6.84 -4.88
N THR A 45 27.78 7.43 -5.97
CA THR A 45 26.35 7.59 -6.25
C THR A 45 25.58 6.26 -6.34
N ALA A 46 26.30 5.16 -6.61
CA ALA A 46 25.72 3.82 -6.55
C ALA A 46 25.39 3.35 -5.12
N ASP A 47 26.06 3.88 -4.10
CA ASP A 47 25.82 3.55 -2.70
C ASP A 47 24.46 4.14 -2.28
N GLY A 48 23.47 3.27 -2.09
CA GLY A 48 22.13 3.67 -1.62
C GLY A 48 21.06 3.78 -2.70
N LEU A 49 21.33 3.39 -3.96
CA LEU A 49 20.31 3.37 -5.02
C LEU A 49 19.07 2.54 -4.64
N ASN A 50 19.26 1.37 -4.02
CA ASN A 50 18.16 0.51 -3.58
C ASN A 50 17.25 1.22 -2.55
N ASN A 51 17.84 2.05 -1.68
CA ASN A 51 17.07 2.85 -0.74
C ASN A 51 16.26 3.92 -1.49
N GLY A 52 16.87 4.58 -2.49
CA GLY A 52 16.20 5.56 -3.35
C GLY A 52 14.98 4.98 -4.09
N ILE A 53 15.10 3.75 -4.63
CA ILE A 53 13.98 3.06 -5.31
C ILE A 53 12.84 2.78 -4.33
N MET A 54 13.15 2.29 -3.12
CA MET A 54 12.14 2.08 -2.07
C MET A 54 11.44 3.39 -1.68
N TYR A 55 12.16 4.50 -1.57
CA TYR A 55 11.57 5.82 -1.29
C TYR A 55 10.63 6.29 -2.40
N LEU A 56 11.05 6.18 -3.66
CA LEU A 56 10.24 6.58 -4.82
C LEU A 56 8.99 5.70 -4.97
N LEU A 57 9.11 4.40 -4.67
CA LEU A 57 7.99 3.47 -4.71
C LEU A 57 7.02 3.69 -3.54
N ALA A 58 7.50 4.03 -2.35
CA ALA A 58 6.65 4.29 -1.18
C ALA A 58 5.84 5.60 -1.31
N MET A 59 6.42 6.63 -1.93
CA MET A 59 5.83 7.96 -2.09
C MET A 59 4.38 7.96 -2.64
N PRO A 60 4.07 7.33 -3.80
CA PRO A 60 2.72 7.33 -4.35
C PRO A 60 1.69 6.66 -3.42
N TYR A 61 2.07 5.56 -2.75
CA TYR A 61 1.16 4.89 -1.80
C TYR A 61 0.89 5.75 -0.56
N LEU A 62 1.92 6.41 -0.03
CA LEU A 62 1.77 7.35 1.08
C LEU A 62 0.89 8.54 0.70
N ALA A 63 1.09 9.11 -0.49
CA ALA A 63 0.27 10.20 -1.00
C ALA A 63 -1.21 9.81 -1.10
N VAL A 64 -1.50 8.64 -1.67
CA VAL A 64 -2.88 8.12 -1.76
C VAL A 64 -3.47 7.86 -0.38
N ALA A 65 -2.70 7.28 0.55
CA ALA A 65 -3.16 7.02 1.92
C ALA A 65 -3.53 8.33 2.64
N ILE A 66 -2.69 9.35 2.56
CA ILE A 66 -2.95 10.66 3.18
C ILE A 66 -4.22 11.29 2.61
N VAL A 67 -4.33 11.35 1.27
CA VAL A 67 -5.50 11.92 0.60
C VAL A 67 -6.77 11.13 0.96
N GLY A 68 -6.70 9.80 0.96
CA GLY A 68 -7.81 8.92 1.31
C GLY A 68 -8.29 9.12 2.75
N ILE A 69 -7.37 9.26 3.71
CA ILE A 69 -7.70 9.53 5.12
C ILE A 69 -8.40 10.89 5.26
N ILE A 70 -7.86 11.94 4.63
CA ILE A 70 -8.45 13.29 4.68
C ILE A 70 -9.86 13.27 4.08
N TRP A 71 -10.01 12.66 2.90
CA TRP A 71 -11.30 12.55 2.22
C TRP A 71 -12.32 11.78 3.07
N TYR A 72 -11.95 10.62 3.61
CA TYR A 72 -12.82 9.82 4.46
C TYR A 72 -13.26 10.60 5.70
N LYS A 73 -12.34 11.26 6.42
CA LYS A 73 -12.70 12.03 7.62
C LYS A 73 -13.60 13.22 7.31
N LYS A 74 -13.41 13.86 6.15
CA LYS A 74 -14.19 15.03 5.74
C LYS A 74 -15.58 14.68 5.23
N TYR A 75 -15.72 13.60 4.46
CA TYR A 75 -16.96 13.27 3.76
C TYR A 75 -17.74 12.10 4.36
N ARG A 76 -17.22 11.44 5.40
CA ARG A 76 -17.98 10.43 6.13
C ARG A 76 -19.23 11.07 6.74
N ARG A 77 -20.40 10.62 6.28
CA ARG A 77 -21.70 10.99 6.83
C ARG A 77 -21.70 10.67 8.32
N LYS A 78 -21.88 11.69 9.16
CA LYS A 78 -22.18 11.50 10.58
C LYS A 78 -23.60 10.98 10.70
N ASN A 79 -23.88 10.22 11.77
CA ASN A 79 -25.16 9.57 12.04
C ASN A 79 -26.33 10.43 11.56
N VAL A 80 -27.01 9.96 10.52
CA VAL A 80 -28.25 10.57 10.04
C VAL A 80 -29.32 9.97 10.92
N ASP A 81 -29.96 10.81 11.74
CA ASP A 81 -31.13 10.40 12.49
C ASP A 81 -32.22 10.07 11.47
N ILE A 82 -32.45 8.77 11.23
CA ILE A 82 -33.49 8.35 10.31
C ILE A 82 -34.79 8.40 11.09
N ASN A 83 -35.43 9.57 11.06
CA ASN A 83 -36.79 9.76 11.50
C ASN A 83 -37.72 9.05 10.50
N LEU A 84 -37.88 7.73 10.65
CA LEU A 84 -38.97 7.02 10.00
C LEU A 84 -40.26 7.44 10.72
N ARG A 85 -41.25 7.94 9.97
CA ARG A 85 -42.61 8.04 10.50
C ARG A 85 -43.07 6.62 10.83
N ASP A 86 -43.53 6.39 12.05
CA ASP A 86 -44.13 5.11 12.51
C ASP A 86 -45.46 4.75 11.82
N GLU A 87 -45.77 5.40 10.70
CA GLU A 87 -46.95 5.10 9.92
C GLU A 87 -46.69 3.79 9.15
N LYS A 88 -47.58 2.82 9.33
CA LYS A 88 -47.49 1.55 8.60
C LYS A 88 -47.64 1.83 7.11
N LEU A 89 -46.61 1.50 6.33
CA LEU A 89 -46.68 1.55 4.88
C LEU A 89 -47.69 0.48 4.41
N HIS A 90 -48.89 0.92 4.04
CA HIS A 90 -49.90 0.08 3.40
C HIS A 90 -49.50 -0.18 1.95
N LEU A 91 -48.67 -1.19 1.75
CA LEU A 91 -48.46 -1.78 0.44
C LEU A 91 -49.71 -2.60 0.09
N ASN A 92 -50.36 -2.22 -1.01
CA ASN A 92 -51.55 -2.86 -1.59
C ASN A 92 -51.34 -4.36 -1.84
#